data_AF-A0A968BXI5-F1
#
_entry.id   AF-A0A968BXI5-F1
#
_cell.length_a   1.000
_cell.length_b   1.000
_cell.length_c   1.000
_cell.angle_alpha   90.00
_cell.angle_beta   90.00
_cell.angle_gamma   90.00
#
_symmetry.space_group_name_H-M   'P 1'
#
loop_
_entity.id
_entity.type
_entity.pdbx_description
1 polymer ?
#
loop_
_entity_poly.entity_id
_entity_poly.type
_entity_poly.pdbx_seq_one_letter_code
_entity_poly.pdbx_strand_id
1 'polypeptide(L)'
;MCPGTGSWNSIFPRVTGARANIRNLVRDGVGAGARGMLNTDWGDFGHYQHMGLSWHGYLFGAAQGWAGGTTSDRVFDAAFGPLFFGEGHEEIVKAFDDLARTNDLPGIPGINRSNTVLALFDDPLAGETVEGEEALPPTTLREIHTLSARAAAVCDLLAPGHRRELTLMEMASAGRMSAYAALKTVQGQLIRAVLRQVSTDRRVVADLDELIL
;
A
#
# COMPACT_ATOMS: atom_id res chain seq x y z
N MET A 1 -19.46 -0.52 17.29
CA MET A 1 -19.04 -0.65 15.87
C MET A 1 -17.57 -1.04 15.80
N CYS A 2 -17.13 -1.60 14.67
CA CYS A 2 -15.77 -2.14 14.51
C CYS A 2 -15.11 -1.63 13.21
N PRO A 3 -14.68 -0.36 13.15
CA PRO A 3 -13.98 0.16 11.98
C PRO A 3 -12.57 -0.42 11.88
N GLY A 4 -11.99 -0.40 10.68
CA GLY A 4 -10.70 -1.02 10.38
C GLY A 4 -9.60 -0.03 9.99
N THR A 5 -8.37 -0.32 10.44
CA THR A 5 -7.14 0.46 10.14
C THR A 5 -6.72 0.44 8.67
N GLY A 6 -7.25 -0.49 7.86
CA GLY A 6 -7.00 -0.60 6.43
C GLY A 6 -5.62 -1.16 6.06
N SER A 7 -4.88 -1.71 7.01
CA SER A 7 -3.54 -2.31 6.85
C SER A 7 -3.57 -3.64 6.07
N TRP A 8 -4.57 -4.48 6.31
CA TRP A 8 -4.67 -5.82 5.75
C TRP A 8 -4.87 -5.80 4.22
N ASN A 9 -4.43 -6.88 3.57
CA ASN A 9 -4.50 -7.07 2.12
C ASN A 9 -3.85 -5.93 1.29
N SER A 10 -2.80 -5.30 1.82
CA SER A 10 -2.06 -4.22 1.17
C SER A 10 -0.66 -4.10 1.72
N ILE A 11 0.35 -3.81 0.88
CA ILE A 11 1.75 -3.63 1.35
C ILE A 11 1.88 -2.45 2.32
N PHE A 12 1.17 -1.37 2.03
CA PHE A 12 1.04 -0.20 2.89
C PHE A 12 -0.45 0.07 3.15
N PRO A 13 -0.86 0.57 4.33
CA PRO A 13 -2.27 0.75 4.65
C PRO A 13 -3.03 1.60 3.64
N ARG A 14 -4.28 1.22 3.38
CA ARG A 14 -5.24 1.95 2.55
C ARG A 14 -5.81 3.14 3.32
N VAL A 15 -4.97 4.15 3.58
CA VAL A 15 -5.23 5.29 4.48
C VAL A 15 -6.53 6.03 4.14
N THR A 16 -6.79 6.29 2.85
CA THR A 16 -8.03 6.97 2.40
C THR A 16 -9.28 6.21 2.83
N GLY A 17 -9.31 4.89 2.59
CA GLY A 17 -10.39 4.01 3.02
C GLY A 17 -10.46 3.84 4.55
N ALA A 18 -9.31 3.79 5.22
CA ALA A 18 -9.21 3.75 6.68
C ALA A 18 -9.89 4.96 7.33
N ARG A 19 -9.53 6.16 6.88
CA ARG A 19 -10.10 7.43 7.37
C ARG A 19 -11.60 7.49 7.16
N ALA A 20 -12.06 7.15 5.96
CA ALA A 20 -13.47 7.18 5.60
C ALA A 20 -14.30 6.23 6.49
N ASN A 21 -13.87 4.97 6.62
CA ASN A 21 -14.63 3.99 7.40
C ASN A 21 -14.62 4.31 8.90
N ILE A 22 -13.45 4.66 9.48
CA ILE A 22 -13.34 4.96 10.91
C ILE A 22 -14.23 6.14 11.29
N ARG A 23 -14.09 7.27 10.60
CA ARG A 23 -14.84 8.49 10.92
C ARG A 23 -16.35 8.27 10.78
N ASN A 24 -16.79 7.67 9.67
CA ASN A 24 -18.22 7.49 9.39
C ASN A 24 -18.84 6.49 10.36
N LEU A 25 -18.22 5.33 10.60
CA LEU A 25 -18.75 4.33 11.53
C LEU A 25 -18.86 4.87 12.95
N VAL A 26 -17.88 5.66 13.41
CA VAL A 26 -17.94 6.29 14.72
C VAL A 26 -19.06 7.32 14.79
N ARG A 27 -19.12 8.27 13.85
CA ARG A 27 -20.18 9.29 13.79
C ARG A 27 -21.56 8.66 13.80
N ASP A 28 -21.79 7.70 12.90
CA ASP A 28 -23.11 7.10 12.70
C ASP A 28 -23.52 6.28 13.92
N GLY A 29 -22.58 5.54 14.50
CA GLY A 29 -22.92 4.75 15.66
C GLY A 29 -23.07 5.58 16.94
N VAL A 30 -22.38 6.73 17.09
CA VAL A 30 -22.74 7.72 18.13
C VAL A 30 -24.18 8.19 17.95
N GLY A 31 -24.58 8.52 16.72
CA GLY A 31 -25.97 8.87 16.38
C GLY A 31 -26.99 7.76 16.70
N ALA A 32 -26.55 6.51 16.64
CA ALA A 32 -27.35 5.33 17.00
C ALA A 32 -27.24 4.92 18.48
N GLY A 33 -26.57 5.70 19.34
CA GLY A 33 -26.46 5.44 20.78
C GLY A 33 -25.33 4.49 21.20
N ALA A 34 -24.40 4.16 20.30
CA ALA A 34 -23.22 3.38 20.66
C ALA A 34 -22.34 4.13 21.67
N ARG A 35 -21.78 3.38 22.62
CA ARG A 35 -20.96 3.92 23.72
C ARG A 35 -19.46 3.73 23.52
N GLY A 36 -19.05 3.07 22.43
CA GLY A 36 -17.65 2.80 22.13
C GLY A 36 -17.47 2.05 20.82
N MET A 37 -16.21 1.90 20.43
CA MET A 37 -15.77 1.21 19.22
C MET A 37 -14.64 0.23 19.50
N LEU A 38 -14.52 -0.79 18.65
CA LEU A 38 -13.34 -1.65 18.58
C LEU A 38 -12.58 -1.29 17.31
N ASN A 39 -11.44 -0.59 17.44
CA ASN A 39 -10.60 -0.30 16.27
C ASN A 39 -9.90 -1.60 15.85
N THR A 40 -10.25 -2.15 14.68
CA THR A 40 -9.75 -3.45 14.25
C THR A 40 -8.58 -3.31 13.31
N ASP A 41 -7.58 -4.15 13.55
CA ASP A 41 -6.44 -4.33 12.68
C ASP A 41 -6.34 -5.81 12.32
N TRP A 42 -6.73 -6.11 11.09
CA TRP A 42 -6.93 -7.47 10.63
C TRP A 42 -5.62 -8.08 10.12
N GLY A 43 -5.52 -9.41 10.20
CA GLY A 43 -4.34 -10.19 9.82
C GLY A 43 -4.57 -11.21 8.73
N ASP A 44 -5.37 -10.82 7.74
CA ASP A 44 -5.76 -11.70 6.64
C ASP A 44 -4.54 -12.34 5.96
N PHE A 45 -4.67 -13.63 5.62
CA PHE A 45 -3.67 -14.40 4.88
C PHE A 45 -2.27 -14.41 5.50
N GLY A 46 -2.19 -14.47 6.83
CA GLY A 46 -0.93 -14.68 7.57
C GLY A 46 -0.24 -13.41 8.06
N HIS A 47 -0.92 -12.25 7.98
CA HIS A 47 -0.45 -10.97 8.56
C HIS A 47 0.99 -10.61 8.15
N TYR A 48 1.26 -10.55 6.85
CA TYR A 48 2.57 -10.16 6.30
C TYR A 48 2.86 -8.64 6.40
N GLN A 49 1.93 -7.86 6.98
CA GLN A 49 2.10 -6.42 7.15
C GLN A 49 2.95 -6.11 8.37
N HIS A 50 3.77 -5.08 8.25
CA HIS A 50 4.49 -4.53 9.38
C HIS A 50 3.54 -3.83 10.35
N MET A 51 3.62 -4.17 11.64
CA MET A 51 2.72 -3.65 12.65
C MET A 51 2.83 -2.12 12.80
N GLY A 52 4.02 -1.54 12.64
CA GLY A 52 4.16 -0.08 12.77
C GLY A 52 3.49 0.72 11.66
N LEU A 53 3.09 0.09 10.55
CA LEU A 53 2.31 0.78 9.52
C LEU A 53 0.87 1.08 9.99
N SER A 54 0.35 0.30 10.95
CA SER A 54 -1.00 0.49 11.50
C SER A 54 -1.12 1.68 12.47
N TRP A 55 -0.02 2.31 12.88
CA TRP A 55 -0.03 3.41 13.85
C TRP A 55 -0.92 4.59 13.43
N HIS A 56 -0.95 4.94 12.14
CA HIS A 56 -1.84 6.00 11.66
C HIS A 56 -3.31 5.63 11.92
N GLY A 57 -3.72 4.42 11.55
CA GLY A 57 -5.09 3.92 11.77
C GLY A 57 -5.45 3.81 13.25
N TYR A 58 -4.50 3.42 14.11
CA TYR A 58 -4.69 3.40 15.56
C TYR A 58 -4.95 4.79 16.14
N LEU A 59 -4.08 5.75 15.80
CA LEU A 59 -4.17 7.11 16.32
C LEU A 59 -5.39 7.85 15.75
N PHE A 60 -5.70 7.64 14.47
CA PHE A 60 -6.92 8.18 13.87
C PHE A 60 -8.17 7.59 14.52
N GLY A 61 -8.19 6.27 14.75
CA GLY A 61 -9.25 5.62 15.51
C GLY A 61 -9.42 6.18 16.92
N ALA A 62 -8.32 6.39 17.65
CA ALA A 62 -8.37 7.01 18.97
C ALA A 62 -8.95 8.43 18.94
N ALA A 63 -8.50 9.27 17.98
CA ALA A 63 -9.01 10.63 17.81
C ALA A 63 -10.51 10.63 17.49
N GLN A 64 -10.95 9.81 16.54
CA GLN A 64 -12.37 9.73 16.18
C GLN A 64 -13.22 9.18 17.31
N GLY A 65 -12.77 8.12 18.00
CA GLY A 65 -13.47 7.53 19.13
C GLY A 65 -13.67 8.52 20.28
N TRP A 66 -12.67 9.38 20.55
CA TRP A 66 -12.77 10.44 21.55
C TRP A 66 -13.72 11.57 21.13
N ALA A 67 -13.63 12.00 19.87
CA ALA A 67 -14.38 13.13 19.35
C ALA A 67 -15.76 12.77 18.79
N GLY A 68 -16.17 11.50 18.85
CA GLY A 68 -17.42 11.02 18.27
C GLY A 68 -17.50 11.16 16.75
N GLY A 69 -16.38 10.98 16.05
CA GLY A 69 -16.34 11.02 14.58
C GLY A 69 -16.27 12.44 13.98
N THR A 70 -15.99 13.46 14.80
CA THR A 70 -16.04 14.87 14.38
C THR A 70 -14.68 15.48 14.04
N THR A 71 -13.58 14.79 14.31
CA THR A 71 -12.25 15.27 13.95
C THR A 71 -12.07 15.23 12.43
N SER A 72 -11.79 16.38 11.80
CA SER A 72 -11.48 16.41 10.37
C SER A 72 -10.07 15.86 10.08
N ASP A 73 -9.88 15.27 8.91
CA ASP A 73 -8.59 14.77 8.43
C ASP A 73 -7.50 15.86 8.53
N ARG A 74 -7.81 17.10 8.14
CA ARG A 74 -6.88 18.25 8.25
C ARG A 74 -6.40 18.50 9.68
N VAL A 75 -7.30 18.43 10.66
CA VAL A 75 -6.96 18.66 12.08
C VAL A 75 -6.10 17.51 12.60
N PHE A 76 -6.43 16.28 12.22
CA PHE A 76 -5.62 15.12 12.58
C PHE A 76 -4.23 15.19 11.95
N ASP A 77 -4.13 15.48 10.64
CA ASP A 77 -2.87 15.50 9.90
C ASP A 77 -1.93 16.59 10.43
N ALA A 78 -2.46 17.76 10.79
CA ALA A 78 -1.68 18.83 11.43
C ALA A 78 -1.08 18.43 12.80
N ALA A 79 -1.71 17.48 13.51
CA ALA A 79 -1.24 16.99 14.79
C ALA A 79 -0.35 15.74 14.66
N PHE A 80 -0.63 14.87 13.69
CA PHE A 80 0.00 13.55 13.55
C PHE A 80 1.52 13.65 13.39
N GLY A 81 2.00 14.45 12.43
CA GLY A 81 3.43 14.64 12.17
C GLY A 81 4.24 15.03 13.41
N PRO A 82 3.97 16.20 14.04
CA PRO A 82 4.76 16.66 15.17
C PRO A 82 4.59 15.78 16.42
N LEU A 83 3.39 15.23 16.67
CA LEU A 83 3.17 14.40 17.85
C LEU A 83 3.78 13.00 17.72
N PHE A 84 3.70 12.38 16.53
CA PHE A 84 4.14 11.01 16.33
C PHE A 84 5.62 10.92 15.94
N PHE A 85 6.07 11.75 15.00
CA PHE A 85 7.44 11.72 14.46
C PHE A 85 8.35 12.76 15.12
N GLY A 86 7.87 13.98 15.36
CA GLY A 86 8.59 14.99 16.17
C GLY A 86 9.04 16.20 15.37
N GLU A 87 10.14 16.80 15.79
CA GLU A 87 10.81 17.84 15.01
C GLU A 87 11.36 17.25 13.71
N GLY A 88 11.24 17.98 12.60
CA GLY A 88 11.66 17.50 11.27
C GLY A 88 10.75 16.41 10.67
N HIS A 89 9.51 16.28 11.16
CA HIS A 89 8.56 15.27 10.68
C HIS A 89 8.12 15.44 9.22
N GLU A 90 8.34 16.61 8.63
CA GLU A 90 7.77 17.01 7.34
C GLU A 90 8.15 16.04 6.21
N GLU A 91 9.43 15.65 6.15
CA GLU A 91 9.91 14.70 5.13
C GLU A 91 9.37 13.29 5.37
N ILE A 92 9.22 12.89 6.64
CA ILE A 92 8.65 11.58 7.02
C ILE A 92 7.17 11.52 6.64
N VAL A 93 6.40 12.58 6.95
CA VAL A 93 4.98 12.66 6.58
C VAL A 93 4.81 12.67 5.08
N LYS A 94 5.68 13.37 4.34
CA LYS A 94 5.66 13.30 2.88
C LYS A 94 5.95 11.88 2.36
N ALA A 95 6.90 11.15 2.97
CA ALA A 95 7.15 9.76 2.61
C ALA A 95 5.96 8.84 2.94
N PHE A 96 5.30 9.07 4.07
CA PHE A 96 4.05 8.40 4.44
C PHE A 96 2.94 8.65 3.39
N ASP A 97 2.74 9.90 2.98
CA ASP A 97 1.73 10.28 1.99
C ASP A 97 2.04 9.69 0.61
N ASP A 98 3.33 9.68 0.22
CA ASP A 98 3.79 9.05 -1.02
C ASP A 98 3.44 7.55 -1.05
N LEU A 99 3.63 6.82 0.07
CA LEU A 99 3.26 5.41 0.21
C LEU A 99 1.75 5.22 0.28
N ALA A 100 1.02 6.05 1.00
CA ALA A 100 -0.44 5.98 1.08
C ALA A 100 -1.06 6.16 -0.30
N ARG A 101 -0.56 7.12 -1.09
CA ARG A 101 -1.04 7.45 -2.43
C ARG A 101 -0.92 6.29 -3.41
N THR A 102 -0.01 5.33 -3.22
CA THR A 102 0.10 4.19 -4.15
C THR A 102 -1.19 3.36 -4.19
N ASN A 103 -1.95 3.33 -3.09
CA ASN A 103 -3.21 2.60 -3.00
C ASN A 103 -4.37 3.24 -3.78
N ASP A 104 -4.24 4.52 -4.13
CA ASP A 104 -5.30 5.29 -4.79
C ASP A 104 -5.05 5.45 -6.30
N LEU A 105 -3.97 4.87 -6.83
CA LEU A 105 -3.62 4.94 -8.25
C LEU A 105 -4.55 4.07 -9.13
N PRO A 106 -4.73 4.40 -10.41
CA PRO A 106 -5.62 3.65 -11.30
C PRO A 106 -5.28 2.16 -11.37
N GLY A 107 -6.29 1.31 -11.15
CA GLY A 107 -6.15 -0.15 -11.15
C GLY A 107 -5.64 -0.74 -9.83
N ILE A 108 -5.34 0.08 -8.81
CA ILE A 108 -4.86 -0.40 -7.50
C ILE A 108 -5.99 -0.70 -6.50
N PRO A 109 -7.02 0.15 -6.34
CA PRO A 109 -8.10 -0.13 -5.41
C PRO A 109 -8.82 -1.43 -5.71
N GLY A 110 -9.00 -2.27 -4.69
CA GLY A 110 -9.85 -3.46 -4.73
C GLY A 110 -10.76 -3.54 -3.50
N ILE A 111 -11.77 -4.41 -3.55
CA ILE A 111 -12.67 -4.63 -2.40
C ILE A 111 -11.85 -5.25 -1.26
N ASN A 112 -11.73 -4.52 -0.15
CA ASN A 112 -10.98 -4.94 1.04
C ASN A 112 -9.52 -5.34 0.78
N ARG A 113 -8.90 -4.82 -0.30
CA ARG A 113 -7.53 -5.13 -0.72
C ARG A 113 -6.91 -4.02 -1.58
N SER A 114 -5.62 -4.13 -1.87
CA SER A 114 -4.89 -3.31 -2.83
C SER A 114 -4.16 -4.21 -3.81
N ASN A 115 -4.23 -3.94 -5.12
CA ASN A 115 -3.50 -4.73 -6.13
C ASN A 115 -1.98 -4.58 -6.03
N THR A 116 -1.46 -3.64 -5.21
CA THR A 116 -0.02 -3.62 -4.88
C THR A 116 0.46 -4.95 -4.28
N VAL A 117 -0.37 -5.57 -3.43
CA VAL A 117 0.02 -6.84 -2.80
C VAL A 117 -0.12 -8.03 -3.74
N LEU A 118 -1.11 -8.02 -4.63
CA LEU A 118 -1.16 -9.02 -5.70
C LEU A 118 0.07 -8.89 -6.59
N ALA A 119 0.42 -7.68 -7.02
CA ALA A 119 1.62 -7.44 -7.81
C ALA A 119 2.89 -7.98 -7.12
N LEU A 120 2.97 -7.96 -5.79
CA LEU A 120 4.09 -8.54 -5.05
C LEU A 120 4.12 -10.08 -5.11
N PHE A 121 2.98 -10.74 -4.93
CA PHE A 121 2.89 -12.21 -4.85
C PHE A 121 2.59 -12.92 -6.17
N ASP A 122 2.15 -12.18 -7.18
CA ASP A 122 1.79 -12.72 -8.49
C ASP A 122 2.97 -13.43 -9.16
N ASP A 123 2.64 -14.48 -9.90
CA ASP A 123 3.59 -15.06 -10.85
C ASP A 123 4.00 -13.99 -11.87
N PRO A 124 5.32 -13.79 -12.12
CA PRO A 124 5.80 -12.72 -12.98
C PRO A 124 5.37 -12.86 -14.45
N LEU A 125 4.92 -14.04 -14.89
CA LEU A 125 4.49 -14.28 -16.27
C LEU A 125 3.02 -14.65 -16.39
N ALA A 126 2.38 -15.14 -15.33
CA ALA A 126 0.99 -15.60 -15.38
C ALA A 126 0.05 -14.90 -14.38
N GLY A 127 0.56 -13.96 -13.59
CA GLY A 127 -0.23 -13.22 -12.60
C GLY A 127 -1.28 -12.29 -13.22
N GLU A 128 -2.38 -12.09 -12.51
CA GLU A 128 -3.51 -11.25 -12.95
C GLU A 128 -3.10 -9.78 -13.10
N THR A 129 -2.14 -9.29 -12.30
CA THR A 129 -1.62 -7.92 -12.42
C THR A 129 -0.71 -7.75 -13.63
N VAL A 130 -0.23 -8.83 -14.24
CA VAL A 130 0.67 -8.82 -15.39
C VAL A 130 -0.14 -8.75 -16.68
N GLU A 131 -1.25 -9.49 -16.79
CA GLU A 131 -2.05 -9.55 -18.01
C GLU A 131 -3.53 -9.86 -17.74
N GLY A 132 -4.41 -9.37 -18.62
CA GLY A 132 -5.85 -9.60 -18.58
C GLY A 132 -6.58 -8.30 -18.31
N GLU A 133 -7.84 -8.42 -17.92
CA GLU A 133 -8.67 -7.27 -17.54
C GLU A 133 -8.15 -6.58 -16.27
N GLU A 134 -7.47 -7.33 -15.40
CA GLU A 134 -6.89 -6.86 -14.13
C GLU A 134 -5.42 -6.41 -14.25
N ALA A 135 -4.88 -6.39 -15.48
CA ALA A 135 -3.49 -5.99 -15.71
C ALA A 135 -3.26 -4.54 -15.26
N LEU A 136 -2.20 -4.32 -14.48
CA LEU A 136 -1.90 -2.99 -13.97
C LEU A 136 -1.33 -2.10 -15.09
N PRO A 137 -1.82 -0.86 -15.24
CA PRO A 137 -1.31 0.06 -16.25
C PRO A 137 0.20 0.33 -16.07
N PRO A 138 1.02 0.31 -17.14
CA PRO A 138 2.45 0.61 -17.03
C PRO A 138 2.75 2.01 -16.45
N THR A 139 1.85 2.98 -16.66
CA THR A 139 1.93 4.31 -16.04
C THR A 139 1.75 4.24 -14.52
N THR A 140 0.73 3.51 -14.04
CA THR A 140 0.52 3.25 -12.62
C THR A 140 1.73 2.56 -12.00
N LEU A 141 2.27 1.52 -12.64
CA LEU A 141 3.43 0.79 -12.13
C LEU A 141 4.67 1.69 -12.00
N ARG A 142 4.96 2.54 -13.01
CA ARG A 142 6.04 3.52 -12.92
C ARG A 142 5.85 4.51 -11.78
N GLU A 143 4.62 4.93 -11.54
CA GLU A 143 4.30 5.86 -10.46
C GLU A 143 4.46 5.21 -9.09
N ILE A 144 3.97 3.97 -8.89
CA ILE A 144 4.20 3.18 -7.67
C ILE A 144 5.69 3.07 -7.40
N HIS A 145 6.49 2.68 -8.39
CA HIS A 145 7.93 2.57 -8.24
C HIS A 145 8.55 3.89 -7.79
N THR A 146 8.21 4.99 -8.46
CA THR A 146 8.77 6.32 -8.16
C THR A 146 8.44 6.79 -6.75
N LEU A 147 7.16 6.71 -6.35
CA LEU A 147 6.70 7.12 -5.03
C LEU A 147 7.35 6.25 -3.93
N SER A 148 7.31 4.92 -4.12
CA SER A 148 7.75 3.96 -3.12
C SER A 148 9.27 3.95 -2.93
N ALA A 149 10.04 4.04 -4.02
CA ALA A 149 11.51 4.12 -3.96
C ALA A 149 11.97 5.41 -3.28
N ARG A 150 11.32 6.55 -3.58
CA ARG A 150 11.60 7.83 -2.92
C ARG A 150 11.29 7.76 -1.43
N ALA A 151 10.11 7.26 -1.07
CA ALA A 151 9.72 7.13 0.32
C ALA A 151 10.66 6.19 1.11
N ALA A 152 11.07 5.07 0.50
CA ALA A 152 12.04 4.18 1.11
C ALA A 152 13.38 4.84 1.37
N ALA A 153 13.93 5.57 0.40
CA ALA A 153 15.19 6.28 0.56
C ALA A 153 15.15 7.34 1.67
N VAL A 154 14.05 8.10 1.77
CA VAL A 154 13.84 9.07 2.86
C VAL A 154 13.77 8.36 4.22
N CYS A 155 13.01 7.27 4.31
CA CYS A 155 12.87 6.54 5.57
C CYS A 155 14.18 5.87 6.00
N ASP A 156 14.95 5.28 5.07
CA ASP A 156 16.27 4.71 5.37
C ASP A 156 17.26 5.78 5.86
N LEU A 157 17.23 6.98 5.27
CA LEU A 157 18.07 8.10 5.66
C LEU A 157 17.73 8.60 7.08
N LEU A 158 16.45 8.70 7.39
CA LEU A 158 15.96 9.31 8.64
C LEU A 158 15.79 8.31 9.79
N ALA A 159 15.82 6.99 9.53
CA ALA A 159 15.62 5.98 10.57
C ALA A 159 16.68 5.99 11.69
N PRO A 160 18.00 5.99 11.41
CA PRO A 160 19.01 5.80 12.45
C PRO A 160 18.95 6.86 13.54
N GLY A 161 18.72 6.43 14.79
CA GLY A 161 18.69 7.33 15.95
C GLY A 161 17.38 8.13 16.10
N HIS A 162 16.40 7.94 15.22
CA HIS A 162 15.08 8.56 15.34
C HIS A 162 14.23 7.81 16.38
N ARG A 163 13.41 8.53 17.16
CA ARG A 163 12.55 7.91 18.20
C ARG A 163 11.51 6.90 17.67
N ARG A 164 11.26 6.93 16.36
CA ARG A 164 10.40 5.99 15.61
C ARG A 164 11.21 5.15 14.60
N GLU A 165 12.47 4.86 14.90
CA GLU A 165 13.39 4.12 14.02
C GLU A 165 12.75 2.87 13.41
N LEU A 166 12.14 1.99 14.24
CA LEU A 166 11.47 0.78 13.73
C LEU A 166 10.35 1.09 12.73
N THR A 167 9.50 2.08 13.01
CA THR A 167 8.43 2.47 12.09
C THR A 167 8.98 3.01 10.77
N LEU A 168 10.08 3.76 10.81
CA LEU A 168 10.75 4.23 9.59
C LEU A 168 11.36 3.07 8.80
N MET A 169 12.00 2.11 9.47
CA MET A 169 12.49 0.89 8.81
C MET A 169 11.37 0.07 8.17
N GLU A 170 10.21 -0.05 8.84
CA GLU A 170 9.03 -0.72 8.32
C GLU A 170 8.43 0.02 7.12
N MET A 171 8.35 1.35 7.17
CA MET A 171 7.96 2.18 6.02
C MET A 171 8.92 2.02 4.85
N ALA A 172 10.22 1.98 5.12
CA ALA A 172 11.23 1.74 4.09
C ALA A 172 11.12 0.35 3.48
N SER A 173 10.86 -0.66 4.31
CA SER A 173 10.59 -2.02 3.85
C SER A 173 9.34 -2.09 2.96
N ALA A 174 8.25 -1.42 3.34
CA ALA A 174 7.03 -1.34 2.53
C ALA A 174 7.31 -0.63 1.20
N GLY A 175 8.07 0.46 1.21
CA GLY A 175 8.47 1.16 -0.01
C GLY A 175 9.30 0.28 -0.96
N ARG A 176 10.26 -0.49 -0.43
CA ARG A 176 11.04 -1.45 -1.23
C ARG A 176 10.17 -2.56 -1.80
N MET A 177 9.25 -3.12 -1.01
CA MET A 177 8.31 -4.15 -1.47
C MET A 177 7.41 -3.64 -2.60
N SER A 178 6.83 -2.45 -2.46
CA SER A 178 6.00 -1.82 -3.48
C SER A 178 6.78 -1.47 -4.75
N ALA A 179 8.00 -0.94 -4.62
CA ALA A 179 8.86 -0.65 -5.75
C ALA A 179 9.27 -1.93 -6.51
N TYR A 180 9.63 -2.99 -5.77
CA TYR A 180 9.94 -4.29 -6.35
C TYR A 180 8.72 -4.90 -7.04
N ALA A 181 7.54 -4.89 -6.42
CA ALA A 181 6.31 -5.38 -7.02
C ALA A 181 6.03 -4.69 -8.36
N ALA A 182 6.13 -3.35 -8.39
CA ALA A 182 5.94 -2.59 -9.62
C ALA A 182 6.96 -2.93 -10.71
N LEU A 183 8.24 -3.04 -10.36
CA LEU A 183 9.29 -3.42 -11.29
C LEU A 183 9.06 -4.83 -11.84
N LYS A 184 8.78 -5.80 -10.96
CA LYS A 184 8.52 -7.19 -11.31
C LYS A 184 7.35 -7.29 -12.31
N THR A 185 6.24 -6.61 -12.04
CA THR A 185 5.07 -6.62 -12.93
C THR A 185 5.39 -6.00 -14.30
N VAL A 186 6.10 -4.85 -14.35
CA VAL A 186 6.51 -4.24 -15.64
C VAL A 186 7.43 -5.16 -16.42
N GLN A 187 8.41 -5.79 -15.76
CA GLN A 187 9.32 -6.73 -16.44
C GLN A 187 8.56 -7.96 -16.95
N GLY A 188 7.61 -8.48 -16.18
CA GLY A 188 6.69 -9.54 -16.60
C GLY A 188 5.93 -9.19 -17.88
N GLN A 189 5.32 -7.99 -17.90
CA GLN A 189 4.61 -7.47 -19.06
C GLN A 189 5.51 -7.38 -20.31
N LEU A 190 6.73 -6.88 -20.14
CA LEU A 190 7.70 -6.76 -21.23
C LEU A 190 8.15 -8.13 -21.76
N ILE A 191 8.50 -9.06 -20.88
CA ILE A 191 8.91 -10.42 -21.25
C ILE A 191 7.79 -11.10 -22.04
N ARG A 192 6.54 -11.01 -21.57
CA ARG A 192 5.39 -11.56 -22.29
C ARG A 192 5.19 -10.93 -23.66
N ALA A 193 5.31 -9.61 -23.76
CA ALA A 193 5.19 -8.92 -25.04
C ALA A 193 6.23 -9.40 -26.05
N VAL A 194 7.48 -9.60 -25.61
CA VAL A 194 8.56 -10.17 -26.44
C VAL A 194 8.26 -11.62 -26.81
N LEU A 195 7.86 -12.47 -25.85
CA LEU A 195 7.53 -13.88 -26.12
C LEU A 195 6.39 -14.04 -27.13
N ARG A 196 5.40 -13.13 -27.12
CA ARG A 196 4.33 -13.12 -28.13
C ARG A 196 4.83 -12.80 -29.52
N GLN A 197 5.69 -11.79 -29.64
CA GLN A 197 6.31 -11.43 -30.92
C GLN A 197 7.14 -12.59 -31.48
N VAL A 198 7.88 -13.27 -30.61
CA VAL A 198 8.69 -14.44 -30.98
C VAL A 198 7.82 -15.64 -31.35
N SER A 199 6.77 -15.94 -30.59
CA SER A 199 5.84 -17.05 -30.88
C SER A 199 5.08 -16.87 -32.20
N THR A 200 4.85 -15.63 -32.63
CA THR A 200 4.28 -15.37 -33.96
C THR A 200 5.28 -15.56 -35.11
N ASP A 201 6.58 -15.65 -34.81
CA ASP A 201 7.62 -16.03 -35.78
C ASP A 201 7.78 -17.56 -35.80
N ARG A 202 7.19 -18.20 -36.81
CA ARG A 202 7.20 -19.68 -36.97
C ARG A 202 8.59 -20.29 -36.99
N ARG A 203 9.65 -19.54 -37.32
CA ARG A 203 11.03 -20.05 -37.30
C ARG A 203 11.54 -20.28 -35.89
N VAL A 204 11.28 -19.35 -34.96
CA VAL A 204 11.82 -19.45 -33.60
C VAL A 204 11.13 -20.55 -32.80
N VAL A 205 9.84 -20.80 -33.06
CA VAL A 205 9.13 -21.94 -32.46
C VAL A 205 9.72 -23.28 -32.92
N ALA A 206 10.03 -23.41 -34.22
CA ALA A 206 10.65 -24.63 -34.75
C ALA A 206 12.07 -24.87 -34.20
N ASP A 207 12.88 -23.81 -34.06
CA ASP A 207 14.24 -23.90 -33.50
C ASP A 207 14.22 -24.25 -32.00
N LEU A 208 13.21 -23.79 -31.24
CA LEU A 208 13.03 -24.16 -29.82
C LEU A 208 12.58 -25.62 -29.67
N ASP A 209 11.71 -26.10 -30.56
CA ASP A 209 11.29 -27.52 -30.56
C ASP A 209 12.46 -28.46 -30.89
N GLU A 210 13.37 -28.07 -31.80
CA GLU A 210 14.63 -28.81 -32.09
C GLU A 210 15.66 -28.77 -30.94
N LEU A 211 15.57 -27.80 -30.03
CA LEU A 211 16.44 -27.72 -28.85
C LEU A 211 15.91 -28.53 -27.65
N ILE A 212 14.61 -28.89 -27.68
CA ILE A 212 13.92 -29.63 -26.62
C ILE A 212 13.74 -31.12 -26.98
N LEU A 213 13.76 -31.48 -28.26
CA LEU A 213 13.70 -32.86 -28.79
C LEU A 213 15.07 -33.36 -29.27
#